data_AF-A0A9R1BCK3-F1
#
_entry.id   AF-A0A9R1BCK3-F1
#
_cell.length_a   1.000
_cell.length_b   1.000
_cell.length_c   1.000
_cell.angle_alpha   90.00
_cell.angle_beta   90.00
_cell.angle_gamma   90.00
#
_symmetry.space_group_name_H-M   'P 1'
#
loop_
_entity.id
_entity.type
_entity.pdbx_description
1 polymer ?
#
loop_
_entity_poly.entity_id
_entity_poly.type
_entity_poly.pdbx_seq_one_letter_code
_entity_poly.pdbx_strand_id
1 'polypeptide(L)'
;MPKIKNLSDACKVSFSPDGPISEEALERVRALLDEIRPLDLGLDNEAQIARTWNSSTRQQNGRRGRGGPNQYAPTIKYLHIHECKSFSMGIFCMPPSSVIPLHNHPGMTVLSKLLYGKLHAESYDWIDVADPTDPLKPYYSLGCSKTSKVCERP
;
A
#
# COMPACT_ATOMS: atom_id res chain seq x y z
N MET A 1 -20.10 8.72 3.82
CA MET A 1 -18.73 8.93 4.34
C MET A 1 -18.15 10.20 3.73
N PRO A 2 -18.27 11.37 4.40
CA PRO A 2 -17.95 12.67 3.80
C PRO A 2 -16.48 12.82 3.41
N LYS A 3 -15.53 12.30 4.20
CA LYS A 3 -14.10 12.38 3.87
C LYS A 3 -13.71 11.59 2.63
N ILE A 4 -14.29 10.41 2.44
CA ILE A 4 -14.04 9.59 1.24
C ILE A 4 -14.60 10.26 -0.01
N LYS A 5 -15.76 10.90 0.11
CA LYS A 5 -16.33 11.71 -0.98
C LYS A 5 -15.39 12.88 -1.32
N ASN A 6 -14.91 13.61 -0.32
CA ASN A 6 -13.98 14.74 -0.53
C ASN A 6 -12.67 14.28 -1.19
N LEU A 7 -12.11 13.14 -0.76
CA LEU A 7 -10.93 12.55 -1.40
C LEU A 7 -11.22 12.18 -2.86
N SER A 8 -12.34 11.49 -3.12
CA SER A 8 -12.73 11.10 -4.49
C SER A 8 -12.92 12.32 -5.39
N ASP A 9 -13.57 13.37 -4.90
CA ASP A 9 -13.79 14.60 -5.66
C ASP A 9 -12.46 15.35 -5.92
N ALA A 10 -11.54 15.38 -4.96
CA ALA A 10 -10.20 15.93 -5.16
C ALA A 10 -9.40 15.12 -6.20
N CYS A 11 -9.46 13.78 -6.16
CA CYS A 11 -8.82 12.92 -7.16
C CYS A 11 -9.36 13.19 -8.57
N LYS A 12 -10.68 13.35 -8.75
CA LYS A 12 -11.30 13.65 -10.06
C LYS A 12 -10.83 14.99 -10.65
N VAL A 13 -10.58 15.98 -9.80
CA VAL A 13 -10.07 17.30 -10.23
C VAL A 13 -8.56 17.26 -10.47
N SER A 14 -7.85 16.44 -9.69
CA SER A 14 -6.38 16.42 -9.66
C SER A 14 -5.76 15.48 -10.70
N PHE A 15 -6.45 14.41 -11.07
CA PHE A 15 -5.91 13.33 -11.90
C PHE A 15 -6.65 13.22 -13.24
N SER A 16 -5.86 13.27 -14.31
CA SER A 16 -6.26 13.09 -15.70
C SER A 16 -5.60 11.83 -16.25
N PRO A 17 -6.22 11.10 -17.19
CA PRO A 17 -5.55 9.99 -17.87
C PRO A 17 -4.39 10.50 -18.75
N ASP A 18 -4.45 11.76 -19.15
CA ASP A 18 -3.50 12.40 -20.05
C ASP A 18 -2.66 13.43 -19.29
N GLY A 19 -1.33 13.30 -19.40
CA GLY A 19 -0.37 14.27 -18.91
C GLY A 19 0.20 13.97 -17.52
N PRO A 20 1.25 14.73 -17.11
CA PRO A 20 1.87 14.56 -15.81
C PRO A 20 0.95 15.07 -14.69
N ILE A 21 1.01 14.40 -13.54
CA ILE A 21 0.35 14.85 -12.30
C ILE A 21 1.19 16.00 -11.72
N SER A 22 0.55 17.14 -11.42
CA SER A 22 1.25 18.27 -10.79
C SER A 22 1.53 18.00 -9.30
N GLU A 23 2.64 18.54 -8.78
CA GLU A 23 3.00 18.40 -7.36
C GLU A 23 1.94 19.01 -6.44
N GLU A 24 1.33 20.14 -6.83
CA GLU A 24 0.25 20.78 -6.06
C GLU A 24 -1.01 19.92 -6.01
N ALA A 25 -1.29 19.20 -7.10
CA ALA A 25 -2.39 18.25 -7.17
C ALA A 25 -2.12 17.03 -6.27
N LEU A 26 -0.89 16.52 -6.29
CA LEU A 26 -0.45 15.41 -5.43
C LEU A 26 -0.52 15.77 -3.94
N GLU A 27 -0.03 16.95 -3.56
CA GLU A 27 -0.01 17.40 -2.17
C GLU A 27 -1.43 17.66 -1.64
N ARG A 28 -2.35 18.19 -2.47
CA ARG A 28 -3.77 18.31 -2.11
C ARG A 28 -4.40 16.95 -1.79
N VAL A 29 -4.19 15.96 -2.65
CA VAL A 29 -4.75 14.61 -2.45
C VAL A 29 -4.10 13.93 -1.25
N ARG A 30 -2.78 14.10 -1.06
CA ARG A 30 -2.05 13.59 0.10
C ARG A 30 -2.60 14.15 1.42
N ALA A 31 -2.82 15.46 1.51
CA ALA A 31 -3.36 16.09 2.71
C ALA A 31 -4.75 15.52 3.08
N LEU A 32 -5.62 15.33 2.09
CA LEU A 32 -6.94 14.72 2.30
C LEU A 32 -6.84 13.23 2.71
N LEU A 33 -5.91 12.49 2.10
CA LEU A 33 -5.65 11.10 2.46
C LEU A 33 -5.15 11.00 3.91
N ASP A 34 -4.29 11.93 4.35
CA ASP A 34 -3.74 11.97 5.72
C ASP A 34 -4.80 12.21 6.81
N GLU A 35 -5.91 12.85 6.46
CA GLU A 35 -7.05 13.05 7.36
C GLU A 35 -7.98 11.84 7.51
N ILE A 36 -7.88 10.82 6.64
CA ILE A 36 -8.76 9.64 6.71
C ILE A 36 -8.41 8.75 7.90
N ARG A 37 -9.39 8.46 8.75
CA ARG A 37 -9.24 7.56 9.91
C ARG A 37 -9.99 6.24 9.67
N PRO A 38 -9.70 5.17 10.43
CA PRO A 38 -10.43 3.91 10.32
C PRO A 38 -11.95 4.07 10.50
N LEU A 39 -12.39 4.95 11.41
CA LEU A 39 -13.81 5.29 11.62
C LEU A 39 -14.47 5.86 10.35
N ASP A 40 -13.74 6.66 9.56
CA ASP A 40 -14.28 7.25 8.33
C ASP A 40 -14.54 6.17 7.26
N LEU A 41 -14.02 4.95 7.48
CA LEU A 41 -14.11 3.77 6.62
C LEU A 41 -14.98 2.64 7.20
N GLY A 42 -15.53 2.81 8.41
CA GLY A 42 -16.23 1.74 9.13
C GLY A 42 -15.31 0.59 9.57
N LEU A 43 -14.03 0.87 9.79
CA LEU A 43 -12.98 -0.09 10.20
C LEU A 43 -12.50 0.16 11.64
N ASP A 44 -13.30 0.82 12.47
CA ASP A 44 -12.96 1.18 13.83
C ASP A 44 -12.82 -0.05 14.74
N ASN A 45 -13.68 -1.04 14.57
CA ASN A 45 -13.60 -2.31 15.31
C ASN A 45 -12.33 -3.09 14.96
N GLU A 46 -12.01 -3.23 13.68
CA GLU A 46 -10.80 -3.89 13.20
C GLU A 46 -9.54 -3.18 13.71
N ALA A 47 -9.55 -1.85 13.74
CA ALA A 47 -8.46 -1.07 14.32
C ALA A 47 -8.32 -1.32 15.83
N GLN A 48 -9.42 -1.42 16.60
CA GLN A 48 -9.34 -1.80 18.02
C GLN A 48 -8.79 -3.21 18.24
N ILE A 49 -9.20 -4.17 17.40
CA ILE A 49 -8.70 -5.55 17.44
C ILE A 49 -7.18 -5.55 17.16
N ALA A 50 -6.72 -4.79 16.18
CA ALA A 50 -5.30 -4.67 15.87
C ALA A 50 -4.47 -4.06 17.01
N ARG A 51 -5.00 -3.08 17.75
CA ARG A 51 -4.34 -2.47 18.93
C ARG A 51 -4.17 -3.44 20.08
N THR A 52 -5.19 -4.26 20.30
CA THR A 52 -5.20 -5.25 21.39
C THR A 52 -4.47 -6.55 21.01
N TRP A 53 -4.01 -6.66 19.76
CA TRP A 53 -3.21 -7.77 19.27
C TRP A 53 -1.84 -7.76 19.95
N ASN A 54 -1.73 -8.44 21.08
CA ASN A 54 -0.49 -8.68 21.79
C ASN A 54 0.00 -10.11 21.49
N SER A 55 1.30 -10.35 21.60
CA SER A 55 1.91 -11.68 21.38
C SER A 55 1.28 -12.80 22.25
N SER A 56 0.49 -12.42 23.26
CA SER A 56 -0.32 -13.28 24.14
C SER A 56 -1.70 -13.69 23.59
N THR A 57 -2.27 -13.02 22.59
CA THR A 57 -3.46 -13.52 21.84
C THR A 57 -3.10 -14.57 20.79
N ARG A 58 -1.81 -14.96 20.70
CA ARG A 58 -1.42 -16.24 20.10
C ARG A 58 -2.16 -17.32 20.89
N GLN A 59 -3.34 -17.72 20.42
CA GLN A 59 -4.21 -18.69 21.08
C GLN A 59 -3.34 -19.80 21.68
N GLN A 60 -3.25 -19.83 23.01
CA GLN A 60 -2.58 -20.90 23.73
C GLN A 60 -3.36 -22.22 23.64
N ASN A 61 -4.47 -22.28 22.89
CA ASN A 61 -5.25 -23.48 22.65
C ASN A 61 -5.14 -23.93 21.20
N GLY A 62 -4.03 -24.58 20.89
CA GLY A 62 -3.81 -25.24 19.61
C GLY A 62 -2.39 -25.76 19.54
N ARG A 63 -2.16 -26.90 20.19
CA ARG A 63 -0.92 -27.69 20.17
C ARG A 63 -0.15 -27.54 18.86
N ARG A 64 1.16 -27.33 18.98
CA ARG A 64 2.15 -27.45 17.90
C ARG A 64 1.91 -28.74 17.11
N GLY A 65 1.21 -28.63 15.99
CA GLY A 65 1.23 -29.60 14.91
C GLY A 65 2.35 -29.21 13.95
N ARG A 66 3.55 -29.71 14.19
CA ARG A 66 4.52 -29.90 13.10
C ARG A 66 3.87 -30.89 12.12
N GLY A 67 3.38 -30.41 10.97
CA GLY A 67 3.00 -31.25 9.83
C GLY A 67 1.54 -31.19 9.39
N GLY A 68 1.14 -30.13 8.67
CA GLY A 68 -0.11 -30.09 7.90
C GLY A 68 0.12 -29.41 6.54
N PRO A 69 -0.25 -30.02 5.40
CA PRO A 69 0.18 -29.57 4.06
C PRO A 69 -0.72 -28.47 3.48
N ASN A 70 -1.16 -27.49 4.29
CA ASN A 70 -1.99 -26.37 3.81
C ASN A 70 -2.02 -25.16 4.76
N GLN A 71 -0.85 -24.63 5.12
CA GLN A 71 -0.78 -23.32 5.78
C GLN A 71 -0.77 -22.23 4.69
N TYR A 72 -1.91 -21.98 4.05
CA TYR A 72 -2.03 -20.80 3.20
C TYR A 72 -1.78 -19.55 4.05
N ALA A 73 -0.98 -18.63 3.52
CA ALA A 73 -0.82 -17.31 4.14
C ALA A 73 -2.22 -16.71 4.36
N PRO A 74 -2.46 -16.05 5.50
CA PRO A 74 -3.79 -15.54 5.80
C PRO A 74 -4.23 -14.56 4.71
N THR A 75 -5.44 -14.77 4.18
CA THR A 75 -5.92 -14.12 2.97
C THR A 75 -6.05 -12.61 3.13
N ILE A 76 -5.38 -11.85 2.25
CA ILE A 76 -5.55 -10.41 2.14
C ILE A 76 -6.91 -10.13 1.51
N LYS A 77 -7.72 -9.25 2.13
CA LYS A 77 -8.99 -8.80 1.56
C LYS A 77 -8.81 -7.45 0.89
N TYR A 78 -9.39 -7.28 -0.30
CA TYR A 78 -9.44 -6.00 -1.00
C TYR A 78 -10.85 -5.41 -0.90
N LEU A 79 -10.95 -4.18 -0.37
CA LEU A 79 -12.18 -3.40 -0.36
C LEU A 79 -12.09 -2.35 -1.45
N HIS A 80 -12.86 -2.54 -2.51
CA HIS A 80 -12.96 -1.59 -3.60
C HIS A 80 -13.75 -0.34 -3.18
N ILE A 81 -13.22 0.86 -3.45
CA ILE A 81 -13.92 2.13 -3.19
C ILE A 81 -14.36 2.78 -4.50
N HIS A 82 -13.44 2.92 -5.46
CA HIS A 82 -13.70 3.60 -6.72
C HIS A 82 -12.70 3.17 -7.79
N GLU A 83 -13.14 3.17 -9.04
CA GLU A 83 -12.27 2.99 -10.20
C GLU A 83 -12.83 3.75 -11.40
N CYS A 84 -11.92 4.41 -12.12
CA CYS A 84 -12.17 5.06 -13.39
C CYS A 84 -10.89 5.05 -14.22
N LYS A 85 -10.92 5.66 -15.42
CA LYS A 85 -9.74 5.73 -16.30
C LYS A 85 -8.57 6.52 -15.70
N SER A 86 -8.84 7.48 -14.82
CA SER A 86 -7.81 8.38 -14.27
C SER A 86 -7.19 7.86 -12.98
N PHE A 87 -7.96 7.18 -12.13
CA PHE A 87 -7.49 6.70 -10.84
C PHE A 87 -8.36 5.56 -10.29
N SER A 88 -7.79 4.79 -9.36
CA SER A 88 -8.48 3.80 -8.54
C SER A 88 -8.22 4.06 -7.06
N MET A 89 -9.15 3.63 -6.23
CA MET A 89 -9.07 3.70 -4.77
C MET A 89 -9.55 2.38 -4.17
N GLY A 90 -8.76 1.84 -3.25
CA GLY A 90 -9.12 0.64 -2.50
C GLY A 90 -8.31 0.48 -1.23
N ILE A 91 -8.72 -0.48 -0.42
CA ILE A 91 -8.11 -0.78 0.89
C ILE A 91 -7.70 -2.24 0.90
N PHE A 92 -6.45 -2.49 1.32
CA PHE A 92 -5.98 -3.83 1.62
C PHE A 92 -6.08 -4.10 3.12
N CYS A 93 -6.96 -5.02 3.51
CA CYS A 93 -7.03 -5.53 4.87
C CYS A 93 -6.08 -6.73 4.97
N MET A 94 -4.95 -6.52 5.61
CA MET A 94 -3.84 -7.47 5.70
C MET A 94 -3.79 -8.11 7.10
N PRO A 95 -4.08 -9.42 7.23
CA PRO A 95 -3.86 -10.12 8.50
C PRO A 95 -2.38 -10.14 8.91
N PRO A 96 -2.06 -10.37 10.20
CA PRO A 96 -0.68 -10.52 10.63
C PRO A 96 0.08 -11.58 9.83
N SER A 97 1.30 -11.26 9.41
CA SER A 97 2.17 -12.12 8.56
C SER A 97 1.69 -12.33 7.12
N SER A 98 0.62 -11.66 6.67
CA SER A 98 0.31 -11.60 5.24
C SER A 98 1.30 -10.69 4.49
N VAL A 99 1.51 -10.97 3.21
CA VAL A 99 2.51 -10.28 2.38
C VAL A 99 1.89 -10.00 1.01
N ILE A 100 2.05 -8.76 0.54
CA ILE A 100 1.91 -8.46 -0.89
C ILE A 100 3.31 -8.66 -1.49
N PRO A 101 3.51 -9.65 -2.38
CA PRO A 101 4.82 -9.91 -2.96
C PRO A 101 5.38 -8.69 -3.70
N LEU A 102 6.70 -8.65 -3.92
CA LEU A 102 7.34 -7.59 -4.69
C LEU A 102 6.69 -7.51 -6.09
N HIS A 103 6.27 -6.30 -6.47
CA HIS A 103 5.65 -5.99 -7.74
C HIS A 103 6.00 -4.55 -8.16
N ASN A 104 5.79 -4.21 -9.42
CA ASN A 104 6.01 -2.87 -9.96
C ASN A 104 4.69 -2.18 -10.31
N HIS A 105 4.79 -0.87 -10.58
CA HIS A 105 3.67 -0.03 -11.01
C HIS A 105 4.06 0.77 -12.27
N PRO A 106 4.11 0.12 -13.45
CA PRO A 106 4.60 0.76 -14.67
C PRO A 106 3.75 1.97 -15.06
N GLY A 107 4.36 3.16 -15.11
CA GLY A 107 3.69 4.40 -15.50
C GLY A 107 2.63 4.91 -14.51
N MET A 108 2.62 4.42 -13.26
CA MET A 108 1.63 4.83 -12.27
C MET A 108 2.26 5.60 -11.10
N THR A 109 1.53 6.57 -10.57
CA THR A 109 1.82 7.21 -9.28
C THR A 109 0.89 6.63 -8.22
N VAL A 110 1.45 6.10 -7.12
CA VAL A 110 0.68 5.45 -6.05
C VAL A 110 0.83 6.21 -4.74
N LEU A 111 -0.28 6.72 -4.20
CA LEU A 111 -0.36 7.26 -2.85
C LEU A 111 -0.86 6.17 -1.90
N SER A 112 -0.04 5.78 -0.92
CA SER A 112 -0.37 4.75 0.06
C SER A 112 -0.34 5.29 1.49
N LYS A 113 -1.34 4.90 2.28
CA LYS A 113 -1.44 5.26 3.70
C LYS A 113 -1.80 4.05 4.55
N LEU A 114 -1.02 3.81 5.60
CA LEU A 114 -1.39 2.87 6.66
C LEU A 114 -2.49 3.49 7.53
N LEU A 115 -3.62 2.81 7.66
CA LEU A 115 -4.77 3.29 8.44
C LEU A 115 -4.67 2.93 9.93
N TYR A 116 -4.21 1.72 10.24
CA TYR A 116 -3.98 1.20 11.59
C TYR A 116 -2.99 0.02 11.54
N GLY A 117 -2.43 -0.35 12.70
CA GLY A 117 -1.54 -1.50 12.83
C GLY A 117 -0.09 -1.20 12.41
N LYS A 118 0.64 -2.25 12.03
CA LYS A 118 2.07 -2.19 11.70
C LYS A 118 2.35 -2.90 10.38
N LEU A 119 3.10 -2.24 9.50
CA LEU A 119 3.48 -2.76 8.19
C LEU A 119 4.98 -2.55 7.97
N HIS A 120 5.67 -3.60 7.51
CA HIS A 120 7.00 -3.49 6.96
C HIS A 120 6.88 -3.35 5.44
N ALA A 121 7.46 -2.29 4.90
CA ALA A 121 7.43 -1.98 3.48
C ALA A 121 8.87 -1.90 2.94
N GLU A 122 9.09 -2.54 1.80
CA GLU A 122 10.31 -2.41 1.03
C GLU A 122 9.96 -1.93 -0.38
N SER A 123 10.70 -0.94 -0.87
CA SER A 123 10.57 -0.41 -2.22
C SER A 123 11.92 -0.35 -2.91
N TYR A 124 11.88 -0.35 -4.23
CA TYR A 124 13.00 -0.66 -5.10
C TYR A 124 12.90 0.22 -6.34
N ASP A 125 13.92 1.04 -6.62
CA ASP A 125 14.00 1.85 -7.84
C ASP A 125 15.07 1.30 -8.78
N TRP A 126 14.76 1.23 -10.07
CA TRP A 126 15.72 0.77 -11.08
C TRP A 126 16.91 1.73 -11.16
N ILE A 127 18.11 1.17 -11.27
CA ILE A 127 19.32 1.97 -11.52
C ILE A 127 19.71 1.75 -12.98
N ASP A 128 19.70 2.84 -13.74
CA ASP A 128 20.28 2.87 -15.08
C ASP A 128 21.81 2.94 -14.93
N VAL A 129 22.49 1.90 -15.39
CA VAL A 129 23.96 1.89 -15.44
C VAL A 129 24.37 2.14 -16.88
N ALA A 130 25.10 3.23 -17.12
CA ALA A 130 25.66 3.50 -18.43
C ALA A 130 26.60 2.36 -18.84
N ASP A 131 26.39 1.76 -20.01
CA ASP A 131 27.38 0.88 -20.60
C ASP A 131 28.59 1.74 -20.99
N PRO A 132 29.76 1.57 -20.36
CA PRO A 132 30.94 2.38 -20.65
C PRO A 132 31.51 2.11 -22.06
N THR A 133 31.02 1.08 -22.76
CA THR A 133 31.58 0.64 -24.05
C THR A 133 30.72 0.97 -25.27
N ASP A 134 29.44 1.34 -25.10
CA ASP A 134 28.56 1.69 -26.23
C ASP A 134 27.44 2.68 -25.81
N PRO A 135 27.63 4.00 -26.03
CA PRO A 135 26.63 5.01 -25.68
C PRO A 135 25.35 4.97 -26.54
N LEU A 136 25.26 4.09 -27.55
CA LEU A 136 24.08 3.95 -28.43
C LEU A 136 23.16 2.80 -28.02
N LYS A 137 23.54 1.97 -27.04
CA LYS A 137 22.65 0.92 -26.52
C LYS A 137 21.68 1.46 -25.47
N PRO A 138 20.43 0.95 -25.44
CA PRO A 138 19.52 1.24 -24.35
C PRO A 138 20.13 0.75 -23.04
N TYR A 139 20.03 1.58 -21.99
CA TYR A 139 20.42 1.24 -20.64
C TYR A 139 19.79 -0.10 -20.23
N TYR A 140 20.63 -1.05 -19.82
CA TYR A 140 20.15 -2.25 -19.13
C TYR A 140 20.04 -1.92 -17.64
N SER A 141 18.90 -2.22 -17.03
CA SER A 141 18.71 -2.11 -15.58
C SER A 141 19.54 -3.18 -14.87
N LEU A 142 20.80 -2.85 -14.59
CA LEU A 142 21.80 -3.75 -13.98
C LEU A 142 21.73 -3.79 -12.45
N GLY A 143 20.88 -2.97 -11.83
CA GLY A 143 20.77 -2.89 -10.39
C GLY A 143 19.50 -2.19 -9.90
N CYS A 144 19.34 -2.15 -8.59
CA CYS A 144 18.21 -1.54 -7.94
C CYS A 144 18.59 -0.95 -6.58
N SER A 145 18.11 0.25 -6.26
CA SER A 145 18.25 0.84 -4.91
C SER A 145 17.09 0.43 -4.02
N LYS A 146 17.39 -0.06 -2.82
CA LYS A 146 16.40 -0.51 -1.83
C LYS A 146 16.13 0.58 -0.79
N THR A 147 14.84 0.84 -0.53
CA THR A 147 14.36 1.57 0.65
C THR A 147 13.55 0.62 1.52
N SER A 148 13.77 0.65 2.84
CA SER A 148 13.02 -0.17 3.80
C SER A 148 12.46 0.70 4.91
N LYS A 149 11.18 0.53 5.24
CA LYS A 149 10.47 1.32 6.24
C LYS A 149 9.54 0.44 7.07
N VAL A 150 9.49 0.71 8.37
CA VAL A 150 8.46 0.19 9.27
C VAL A 150 7.47 1.31 9.53
N CYS A 151 6.22 1.12 9.12
CA CYS A 151 5.11 2.04 9.34
C CYS A 151 4.25 1.52 10.49
N GLU A 152 3.90 2.39 11.43
CA GLU A 152 3.06 2.07 12.58
C GLU A 152 2.05 3.18 12.81
N ARG A 153 0.79 2.83 13.02
CA ARG A 153 -0.31 3.76 13.31
C ARG A 153 -1.15 3.19 14.46
N PRO A 154 -1.70 4.07 15.33
CA PRO A 154 -2.54 3.65 16.44
C PRO A 154 -3.73 2.83 15.98
#